data_AF-A0A4S9W9H2-F1
#
_entry.id   AF-A0A4S9W9H2-F1
#
_cell.length_a   1.000
_cell.length_b   1.000
_cell.length_c   1.000
_cell.angle_alpha   90.00
_cell.angle_beta   90.00
_cell.angle_gamma   90.00
#
_symmetry.space_group_name_H-M   'P 1'
#
loop_
_entity.id
_entity.type
_entity.pdbx_description
1 polymer ?
#
loop_
_entity_poly.entity_id
_entity_poly.type
_entity_poly.pdbx_seq_one_letter_code
_entity_poly.pdbx_strand_id
1 'polypeptide(L)'
;MSERIFPLHDPIPECILASLIPKSTHLKRSTCLSKPENNNCLVRIYLGRRGVDRSKTTTENVSLRNFPLHVDEMERLNLPISMYTTAIAEALALMHWKAGIDANDVEFVLGSSRRTGPMFPVHGGETGQSVSIWLLDFNQCQKFEHDQAGLKRLVNGFWWNDPYYPRPDSGHKTDKALWTTFLSKYLDASALLTDSDLPKRFIEAVEEEGYRRRVKPSLFG
;
A
#
# COMPACT_ATOMS: atom_id res chain seq x y z
N MET A 1 15.04 -16.39 -7.77
CA MET A 1 14.40 -16.97 -6.57
C MET A 1 13.15 -16.15 -6.31
N SER A 2 11.98 -16.77 -6.22
CA SER A 2 10.75 -16.09 -5.78
C SER A 2 10.46 -16.49 -4.33
N GLU A 3 10.12 -15.52 -3.49
CA GLU A 3 9.67 -15.78 -2.13
C GLU A 3 8.14 -15.85 -2.11
N ARG A 4 7.59 -16.78 -1.32
CA ARG A 4 6.15 -16.94 -1.19
C ARG A 4 5.65 -16.08 -0.03
N ILE A 5 4.74 -15.17 -0.34
CA ILE A 5 3.94 -14.45 0.67
C ILE A 5 2.90 -15.42 1.22
N PHE A 6 2.86 -15.60 2.54
CA PHE A 6 1.83 -16.42 3.17
C PHE A 6 0.58 -15.58 3.44
N PRO A 7 -0.62 -16.16 3.34
CA PRO A 7 -1.84 -15.43 3.63
C PRO A 7 -1.91 -14.97 5.08
N LEU A 8 -2.65 -13.90 5.33
CA LEU A 8 -3.01 -13.48 6.69
C LEU A 8 -3.94 -14.53 7.31
N HIS A 9 -3.61 -14.94 8.53
CA HIS A 9 -4.35 -15.95 9.27
C HIS A 9 -5.25 -15.31 10.33
N ASP A 10 -6.08 -16.14 10.96
CA ASP A 10 -6.94 -15.72 12.06
C ASP A 10 -6.14 -15.00 13.16
N PRO A 11 -6.71 -13.94 13.77
CA PRO A 11 -8.10 -13.47 13.59
C PRO A 11 -8.30 -12.44 12.45
N ILE A 12 -7.29 -12.17 11.60
CA ILE A 12 -7.29 -10.99 10.72
C ILE A 12 -8.42 -10.99 9.67
N PRO A 13 -8.64 -12.07 8.88
CA PRO A 13 -9.71 -12.09 7.87
C PRO A 13 -11.09 -11.85 8.48
N GLU A 14 -11.37 -12.45 9.63
CA GLU A 14 -12.62 -12.28 10.37
C GLU A 14 -12.80 -10.84 10.87
N CYS A 15 -11.74 -10.21 11.39
CA CYS A 15 -11.75 -8.81 11.81
C CYS A 15 -12.01 -7.84 10.64
N ILE A 16 -11.43 -8.10 9.47
CA ILE A 16 -11.68 -7.31 8.25
C ILE A 16 -13.17 -7.36 7.90
N LEU A 17 -13.75 -8.56 7.83
CA LEU A 17 -15.17 -8.73 7.50
C LEU A 17 -16.08 -8.07 8.55
N ALA A 18 -15.76 -8.24 9.84
CA ALA A 18 -16.54 -7.67 10.94
C ALA A 18 -16.56 -6.14 10.90
N SER A 19 -15.41 -5.53 10.63
CA SER A 19 -15.21 -4.09 10.81
C SER A 19 -15.56 -3.30 9.56
N LEU A 20 -15.39 -3.89 8.38
CA LEU A 20 -15.48 -3.16 7.10
C LEU A 20 -16.69 -3.54 6.26
N ILE A 21 -17.32 -4.70 6.49
CA ILE A 21 -18.48 -5.13 5.70
C ILE A 21 -19.76 -4.90 6.51
N PRO A 22 -20.56 -3.88 6.18
CA PRO A 22 -21.78 -3.58 6.90
C PRO A 22 -22.76 -4.75 6.84
N LYS A 23 -23.56 -4.93 7.90
CA LYS A 23 -24.60 -5.98 7.98
C LYS A 23 -24.06 -7.41 7.86
N SER A 24 -22.76 -7.63 8.06
CA SER A 24 -22.19 -8.97 8.13
C SER A 24 -22.56 -9.62 9.47
N THR A 25 -23.27 -10.74 9.42
CA THR A 25 -23.54 -11.56 10.61
C THR A 25 -22.44 -12.60 10.79
N HIS A 26 -22.31 -13.18 11.99
CA HIS A 26 -21.34 -14.26 12.23
C HIS A 26 -21.49 -15.40 11.20
N LEU A 27 -22.73 -15.84 10.93
CA LEU A 27 -23.00 -16.90 9.95
C LEU A 27 -22.52 -16.51 8.55
N LYS A 28 -22.81 -15.29 8.10
CA LYS A 28 -22.39 -14.78 6.79
C LYS A 28 -20.87 -14.68 6.64
N ARG A 29 -20.18 -14.23 7.69
CA ARG A 29 -18.72 -14.18 7.71
C ARG A 29 -18.12 -15.58 7.68
N SER A 30 -18.64 -16.51 8.48
CA SER A 30 -18.23 -17.92 8.45
C SER A 30 -18.36 -18.54 7.05
N THR A 31 -19.49 -18.30 6.37
CA THR A 31 -19.70 -18.75 4.99
C THR A 31 -18.73 -18.11 4.00
N CYS A 32 -18.39 -16.83 4.19
CA CYS A 32 -17.38 -16.14 3.38
C CYS A 32 -15.99 -16.78 3.59
N LEU A 33 -15.59 -16.98 4.84
CA LEU A 33 -14.29 -17.56 5.20
C LEU A 33 -14.14 -19.02 4.75
N SER A 34 -15.24 -19.78 4.65
CA SER A 34 -15.18 -21.16 4.14
C SER A 34 -14.91 -21.27 2.63
N LYS A 35 -14.96 -20.16 1.88
CA LYS A 35 -14.70 -20.18 0.43
C LYS A 35 -13.19 -20.38 0.17
N PRO A 36 -12.77 -21.33 -0.68
CA PRO A 36 -11.35 -21.62 -0.93
C PRO A 36 -10.50 -20.41 -1.35
N GLU A 37 -11.06 -19.47 -2.11
CA GLU A 37 -10.37 -18.23 -2.52
C GLU A 37 -9.97 -17.36 -1.32
N ASN A 38 -10.74 -17.38 -0.24
CA ASN A 38 -10.55 -16.56 0.95
C ASN A 38 -9.49 -17.11 1.91
N ASN A 39 -9.03 -18.36 1.69
CA ASN A 39 -7.85 -18.90 2.36
C ASN A 39 -6.56 -18.17 1.93
N ASN A 40 -6.60 -17.38 0.85
CA ASN A 40 -5.47 -16.61 0.34
C ASN A 40 -5.58 -15.13 0.73
N CYS A 41 -5.91 -14.85 2.01
CA CYS A 41 -6.08 -13.48 2.48
C CYS A 41 -4.78 -12.66 2.31
N LEU A 42 -4.82 -11.63 1.48
CA LEU A 42 -3.74 -10.68 1.24
C LEU A 42 -4.37 -9.31 1.13
N VAL A 43 -3.80 -8.30 1.79
CA VAL A 43 -4.42 -6.98 1.90
C VAL A 43 -3.55 -5.94 1.19
N ARG A 44 -4.10 -5.23 0.20
CA ARG A 44 -3.43 -4.11 -0.49
C ARG A 44 -3.56 -2.83 0.33
N ILE A 45 -2.44 -2.14 0.56
CA ILE A 45 -2.36 -0.95 1.41
C ILE A 45 -2.57 0.31 0.56
N TYR A 46 -3.78 0.84 0.50
CA TYR A 46 -4.08 2.03 -0.30
C TYR A 46 -4.05 3.30 0.55
N LEU A 47 -2.91 4.00 0.56
CA LEU A 47 -2.73 5.27 1.27
C LEU A 47 -3.28 6.49 0.51
N GLY A 48 -3.46 6.36 -0.80
CA GLY A 48 -3.86 7.45 -1.71
C GLY A 48 -5.34 7.48 -2.06
N ARG A 49 -6.17 6.68 -1.38
CA ARG A 49 -7.61 6.61 -1.61
C ARG A 49 -8.35 6.39 -0.29
N ARG A 50 -9.44 7.13 -0.11
CA ARG A 50 -10.32 7.11 1.06
C ARG A 50 -11.78 7.13 0.61
N GLY A 51 -12.70 6.80 1.52
CA GLY A 51 -14.13 7.11 1.36
C GLY A 51 -14.85 6.13 0.42
N VAL A 52 -14.38 4.90 0.36
CA VAL A 52 -15.05 3.84 -0.40
C VAL A 52 -16.36 3.47 0.29
N ASP A 53 -17.46 3.62 -0.44
CA ASP A 53 -18.78 3.21 0.04
C ASP A 53 -18.93 1.69 0.00
N ARG A 54 -18.96 1.08 1.18
CA ARG A 54 -19.25 -0.36 1.37
C ARG A 54 -20.69 -0.65 1.78
N SER A 55 -21.58 0.34 1.78
CA SER A 55 -22.99 0.19 2.20
C SER A 55 -23.75 -0.90 1.44
N LYS A 56 -23.37 -1.13 0.17
CA LYS A 56 -23.94 -2.17 -0.71
C LYS A 56 -23.09 -3.44 -0.76
N THR A 57 -21.91 -3.44 -0.15
CA THR A 57 -21.03 -4.62 -0.13
C THR A 57 -21.60 -5.66 0.81
N THR A 58 -21.69 -6.90 0.34
CA THR A 58 -22.07 -8.06 1.16
C THR A 58 -20.96 -9.09 1.16
N THR A 59 -20.92 -9.93 2.19
CA THR A 59 -19.89 -10.98 2.36
C THR A 59 -19.85 -11.98 1.20
N GLU A 60 -20.95 -12.16 0.48
CA GLU A 60 -21.02 -13.03 -0.71
C GLU A 60 -20.17 -12.50 -1.88
N ASN A 61 -20.01 -11.17 -1.97
CA ASN A 61 -19.30 -10.47 -3.03
C ASN A 61 -17.87 -10.06 -2.64
N VAL A 62 -17.40 -10.43 -1.44
CA VAL A 62 -16.07 -10.10 -0.95
C VAL A 62 -15.08 -11.22 -1.29
N SER A 63 -13.95 -10.81 -1.86
CA SER A 63 -12.73 -11.61 -1.94
C SER A 63 -11.71 -11.05 -0.95
N LEU A 64 -11.17 -11.92 -0.11
CA LEU A 64 -10.05 -11.61 0.78
C LEU A 64 -8.69 -11.76 0.06
N ARG A 65 -8.68 -12.37 -1.13
CA ARG A 65 -7.52 -12.38 -2.02
C ARG A 65 -7.37 -10.98 -2.62
N ASN A 66 -6.24 -10.33 -2.33
CA ASN A 66 -5.92 -8.95 -2.73
C ASN A 66 -6.97 -7.93 -2.27
N PHE A 67 -7.43 -8.07 -1.03
CA PHE A 67 -8.43 -7.18 -0.43
C PHE A 67 -7.91 -5.73 -0.38
N PRO A 68 -8.59 -4.77 -1.02
CA PRO A 68 -8.17 -3.37 -1.00
C PRO A 68 -8.55 -2.75 0.34
N LEU A 69 -7.55 -2.24 1.08
CA LEU A 69 -7.74 -1.56 2.36
C LEU A 69 -7.36 -0.09 2.23
N HIS A 70 -8.35 0.78 2.35
CA HIS A 70 -8.21 2.22 2.14
C HIS A 70 -7.78 2.94 3.41
N VAL A 71 -7.20 4.14 3.27
CA VAL A 71 -6.59 4.87 4.39
C VAL A 71 -7.56 5.14 5.55
N ASP A 72 -8.81 5.46 5.26
CA ASP A 72 -9.85 5.69 6.28
C ASP A 72 -10.28 4.40 6.98
N GLU A 73 -10.18 3.27 6.30
CA GLU A 73 -10.44 1.96 6.86
C GLU A 73 -9.32 1.54 7.80
N MET A 74 -8.07 1.81 7.42
CA MET A 74 -6.91 1.61 8.28
C MET A 74 -6.98 2.49 9.54
N GLU A 75 -7.48 3.72 9.43
CA GLU A 75 -7.70 4.61 10.57
C GLU A 75 -8.75 4.01 11.53
N ARG A 76 -9.89 3.55 11.01
CA ARG A 76 -10.94 2.88 11.82
C ARG A 76 -10.44 1.62 12.52
N LEU A 77 -9.53 0.89 11.89
CA LEU A 77 -8.89 -0.31 12.42
C LEU A 77 -7.71 -0.01 13.35
N ASN A 78 -7.37 1.27 13.57
CA ASN A 78 -6.24 1.72 14.38
C ASN A 78 -4.90 1.08 13.95
N LEU A 79 -4.68 0.94 12.64
CA LEU A 79 -3.44 0.41 12.09
C LEU A 79 -2.31 1.46 12.11
N PRO A 80 -1.03 1.05 12.15
CA PRO A 80 0.12 1.96 12.21
C PRO A 80 0.44 2.57 10.83
N ILE A 81 -0.48 3.37 10.28
CA ILE A 81 -0.39 3.90 8.91
C ILE A 81 0.91 4.67 8.66
N SER A 82 1.39 5.44 9.64
CA SER A 82 2.66 6.19 9.52
C SER A 82 3.88 5.27 9.31
N MET A 83 3.90 4.09 9.93
CA MET A 83 4.95 3.08 9.68
C MET A 83 4.84 2.54 8.25
N TYR A 84 3.62 2.30 7.77
CA TYR A 84 3.40 1.84 6.39
C TYR A 84 3.84 2.89 5.38
N THR A 85 3.50 4.15 5.61
CA THR A 85 3.91 5.28 4.78
C THR A 85 5.43 5.41 4.72
N THR A 86 6.11 5.26 5.86
CA THR A 86 7.58 5.29 5.93
C THR A 86 8.20 4.17 5.10
N ALA A 87 7.77 2.92 5.30
CA ALA A 87 8.29 1.77 4.57
C ALA A 87 8.05 1.87 3.05
N ILE A 88 6.88 2.35 2.63
CA ILE A 88 6.54 2.54 1.21
C ILE A 88 7.41 3.66 0.59
N ALA A 89 7.63 4.76 1.32
CA ALA A 89 8.47 5.86 0.85
C ALA A 89 9.93 5.43 0.65
N GLU A 90 10.49 4.71 1.63
CA GLU A 90 11.85 4.17 1.57
C GLU A 90 12.01 3.14 0.45
N ALA A 91 11.04 2.24 0.29
CA ALA A 91 11.02 1.26 -0.79
C ALA A 91 10.97 1.92 -2.17
N LEU A 92 10.16 2.97 -2.34
CA LEU A 92 10.10 3.72 -3.60
C LEU A 92 11.43 4.42 -3.91
N ALA A 93 12.07 5.04 -2.92
CA ALA A 93 13.39 5.65 -3.09
C ALA A 93 14.45 4.61 -3.49
N LEU A 94 14.43 3.42 -2.88
CA LEU A 94 15.31 2.30 -3.27
C LEU A 94 15.05 1.85 -4.71
N MET A 95 13.78 1.71 -5.12
CA MET A 95 13.44 1.34 -6.49
C MET A 95 13.95 2.37 -7.50
N HIS A 96 13.67 3.65 -7.26
CA HIS A 96 14.08 4.72 -8.17
C HIS A 96 15.60 4.87 -8.23
N TRP A 97 16.29 4.96 -7.10
CA TRP A 97 17.67 5.46 -7.07
C TRP A 97 18.72 4.38 -6.88
N LYS A 98 18.39 3.29 -6.18
CA LYS A 98 19.31 2.16 -6.04
C LYS A 98 19.14 1.14 -7.15
N ALA A 99 17.89 0.75 -7.41
CA ALA A 99 17.58 -0.21 -8.47
C ALA A 99 17.45 0.45 -9.84
N GLY A 100 17.25 1.77 -9.93
CA GLY A 100 17.15 2.47 -11.21
C GLY A 100 15.91 2.07 -12.02
N ILE A 101 14.81 1.71 -11.36
CA ILE A 101 13.55 1.30 -12.00
C ILE A 101 12.42 2.26 -11.69
N ASP A 102 11.43 2.36 -12.57
CA ASP A 102 10.30 3.29 -12.47
C ASP A 102 9.20 2.89 -11.50
N ALA A 103 9.32 1.73 -10.84
CA ALA A 103 8.34 1.19 -9.90
C ALA A 103 6.91 1.10 -10.49
N ASN A 104 6.79 0.96 -11.81
CA ASN A 104 5.50 0.86 -12.48
C ASN A 104 4.80 -0.45 -12.11
N ASP A 105 3.52 -0.34 -11.75
CA ASP A 105 2.59 -1.42 -11.37
C ASP A 105 3.00 -2.29 -10.17
N VAL A 106 3.96 -1.84 -9.35
CA VAL A 106 4.31 -2.56 -8.12
C VAL A 106 3.19 -2.52 -7.08
N GLU A 107 3.05 -3.60 -6.32
CA GLU A 107 2.01 -3.72 -5.29
C GLU A 107 2.59 -3.80 -3.88
N PHE A 108 1.98 -3.05 -2.95
CA PHE A 108 2.28 -3.10 -1.52
C PHE A 108 1.17 -3.83 -0.77
N VAL A 109 1.49 -4.97 -0.15
CA VAL A 109 0.51 -5.81 0.54
C VAL A 109 0.93 -6.18 1.96
N LEU A 110 -0.05 -6.40 2.83
CA LEU A 110 0.13 -7.12 4.09
C LEU A 110 -0.05 -8.61 3.85
N GLY A 111 0.92 -9.38 4.32
CA GLY A 111 0.92 -10.84 4.31
C GLY A 111 1.72 -11.40 5.47
N SER A 112 1.47 -12.66 5.80
CA SER A 112 2.23 -13.35 6.84
C SER A 112 3.65 -13.66 6.35
N SER A 113 4.62 -13.47 7.23
CA SER A 113 6.00 -13.94 7.07
C SER A 113 6.31 -15.03 8.09
N ARG A 114 7.20 -15.96 7.73
CA ARG A 114 7.72 -16.94 8.69
C ARG A 114 8.68 -16.20 9.62
N ARG A 115 8.48 -16.26 10.94
CA ARG A 115 9.47 -15.72 11.89
C ARG A 115 10.83 -16.40 11.66
N THR A 116 11.77 -15.67 11.07
CA THR A 116 13.18 -16.03 10.95
C THR A 116 13.95 -15.35 12.09
N GLY A 117 13.71 -15.80 13.34
CA GLY A 117 14.44 -15.30 14.51
C GLY A 117 14.66 -16.39 15.55
N PRO A 118 15.77 -16.34 16.32
CA PRO A 118 16.02 -17.31 17.38
C PRO A 118 14.90 -17.28 18.42
N MET A 119 14.51 -18.47 18.83
CA MET A 119 13.34 -18.77 19.66
C MET A 119 13.55 -18.29 21.09
N PHE A 120 13.04 -17.11 21.44
CA PHE A 120 12.70 -16.82 22.84
C PHE A 120 11.29 -17.36 23.11
N PRO A 121 11.12 -18.30 24.07
CA PRO A 121 9.82 -18.86 24.38
C PRO A 121 9.00 -17.83 25.16
N VAL A 122 8.22 -17.03 24.44
CA VAL A 122 7.09 -16.31 25.05
C VAL A 122 6.03 -17.37 25.34
N HIS A 123 5.66 -17.48 26.62
CA HIS A 123 4.73 -18.46 27.13
C HIS A 123 3.38 -18.34 26.42
N GLY A 124 2.90 -19.45 25.84
CA GLY A 124 1.51 -19.61 25.39
C GLY A 124 1.31 -19.52 23.86
N GLY A 125 1.36 -20.66 23.20
CA GLY A 125 0.30 -21.08 22.26
C GLY A 125 0.01 -20.32 20.96
N GLU A 126 0.83 -19.38 20.50
CA GLU A 126 0.58 -18.71 19.21
C GLU A 126 1.63 -19.11 18.15
N THR A 127 1.15 -19.69 17.05
CA THR A 127 1.95 -20.06 15.89
C THR A 127 2.59 -18.82 15.25
N GLY A 128 3.81 -18.47 15.70
CA GLY A 128 5.00 -18.02 14.95
C GLY A 128 4.93 -17.14 13.69
N GLN A 129 3.79 -16.58 13.27
CA GLN A 129 3.67 -15.78 12.06
C GLN A 129 3.55 -14.29 12.39
N SER A 130 4.49 -13.50 11.89
CA SER A 130 4.43 -12.04 11.93
C SER A 130 3.74 -11.53 10.67
N VAL A 131 2.96 -10.45 10.80
CA VAL A 131 2.48 -9.69 9.64
C VAL A 131 3.61 -8.80 9.14
N SER A 132 3.80 -8.74 7.82
CA SER A 132 4.84 -7.92 7.18
C SER A 132 4.25 -7.18 5.98
N ILE A 133 4.85 -6.03 5.65
CA ILE A 133 4.61 -5.37 4.36
C ILE A 133 5.49 -6.07 3.33
N TRP A 134 4.88 -6.46 2.22
CA TRP A 134 5.53 -7.05 1.07
C TRP A 134 5.39 -6.12 -0.12
N LEU A 135 6.44 -6.03 -0.91
CA LEU A 135 6.48 -5.37 -2.20
C LEU A 135 6.61 -6.45 -3.27
N LEU A 136 5.69 -6.47 -4.25
CA LEU A 136 5.67 -7.47 -5.30
C LEU A 136 5.28 -6.86 -6.66
N ASP A 137 5.16 -7.76 -7.64
CA ASP A 137 4.74 -7.49 -9.02
C ASP A 137 5.62 -6.51 -9.79
N PHE A 138 6.91 -6.82 -9.87
CA PHE A 138 7.90 -6.04 -10.62
C PHE A 138 7.84 -6.29 -12.15
N ASN A 139 6.82 -6.97 -12.66
CA ASN A 139 6.76 -7.42 -14.06
C ASN A 139 6.65 -6.25 -15.08
N GLN A 140 6.11 -5.11 -14.67
CA GLN A 140 5.98 -3.90 -15.50
C GLN A 140 7.05 -2.84 -15.24
N CYS A 141 7.97 -3.09 -14.30
CA CYS A 141 9.05 -2.16 -13.98
C CYS A 141 10.06 -2.06 -15.11
N GLN A 142 10.47 -0.84 -15.45
CA GLN A 142 11.48 -0.57 -16.46
C GLN A 142 12.60 0.30 -15.90
N LYS A 143 13.79 0.16 -16.49
CA LYS A 143 14.87 1.13 -16.30
C LYS A 143 14.44 2.49 -16.86
N PHE A 144 14.97 3.56 -16.29
CA PHE A 144 14.71 4.92 -16.76
C PHE A 144 16.00 5.73 -16.84
N GLU A 145 16.03 6.71 -17.74
CA GLU A 145 17.15 7.63 -17.90
C GLU A 145 17.14 8.70 -16.81
N HIS A 146 18.31 9.20 -16.41
CA HIS A 146 18.40 10.20 -15.35
C HIS A 146 18.20 11.63 -15.91
N ASP A 147 17.10 11.83 -16.63
CA ASP A 147 16.76 13.06 -17.34
C ASP A 147 15.28 13.45 -17.19
N GLN A 148 14.80 14.41 -18.01
CA GLN A 148 13.39 14.83 -17.98
C GLN A 148 12.42 13.74 -18.43
N ALA A 149 12.81 12.87 -19.36
CA ALA A 149 11.95 11.79 -19.82
C ALA A 149 11.80 10.71 -18.74
N GLY A 150 12.89 10.38 -18.06
CA GLY A 150 12.85 9.51 -16.89
C GLY A 150 12.05 10.11 -15.74
N LEU A 151 12.24 11.39 -15.43
CA LEU A 151 11.45 12.08 -14.40
C LEU A 151 9.95 11.99 -14.68
N LYS A 152 9.53 12.28 -15.92
CA LYS A 152 8.13 12.15 -16.35
C LYS A 152 7.60 10.73 -16.18
N ARG A 153 8.42 9.72 -16.47
CA ARG A 153 8.07 8.30 -16.28
C ARG A 153 7.85 7.98 -14.80
N LEU A 154 8.71 8.46 -13.90
CA LEU A 154 8.53 8.25 -12.46
C LEU A 154 7.21 8.88 -11.96
N VAL A 155 6.94 10.13 -12.38
CA VAL A 155 5.69 10.83 -12.03
C VAL A 155 4.48 10.05 -12.54
N ASN A 156 4.54 9.55 -13.78
CA ASN A 156 3.48 8.71 -14.32
C ASN A 156 3.27 7.44 -13.49
N GLY A 157 4.34 6.72 -13.13
CA GLY A 157 4.25 5.53 -12.26
C GLY A 157 3.57 5.83 -10.92
N PHE A 158 3.93 6.95 -10.28
CA PHE A 158 3.30 7.39 -9.04
C PHE A 158 1.78 7.60 -9.15
N TRP A 159 1.32 8.10 -10.30
CA TRP A 159 -0.07 8.47 -10.51
C TRP A 159 -0.93 7.42 -11.23
N TRP A 160 -0.32 6.52 -11.98
CA TRP A 160 -1.01 5.45 -12.73
C TRP A 160 -1.10 4.15 -11.97
N ASN A 161 -0.15 3.89 -11.06
CA ASN A 161 -0.28 2.77 -10.13
C ASN A 161 -1.58 2.90 -9.34
N ASP A 162 -2.05 1.76 -8.87
CA ASP A 162 -3.00 1.69 -7.77
C ASP A 162 -2.59 2.64 -6.63
N PRO A 163 -3.53 3.16 -5.82
CA PRO A 163 -3.31 4.28 -4.92
C PRO A 163 -2.54 3.91 -3.64
N TYR A 164 -1.37 3.25 -3.79
CA TYR A 164 -0.47 2.86 -2.71
C TYR A 164 0.21 4.06 -2.03
N TYR A 165 0.41 5.15 -2.76
CA TYR A 165 1.10 6.35 -2.27
C TYR A 165 0.10 7.40 -1.75
N PRO A 166 0.37 8.10 -0.63
CA PRO A 166 -0.44 9.23 -0.19
C PRO A 166 -0.56 10.31 -1.28
N ARG A 167 -1.71 10.97 -1.39
CA ARG A 167 -1.93 12.00 -2.42
C ARG A 167 -1.54 13.39 -1.91
N PRO A 168 -0.67 14.14 -2.62
CA PRO A 168 -0.24 15.47 -2.21
C PRO A 168 -1.37 16.50 -2.17
N ASP A 169 -2.38 16.33 -3.01
CA ASP A 169 -3.48 17.26 -3.22
C ASP A 169 -4.70 17.00 -2.32
N SER A 170 -4.63 16.03 -1.41
CA SER A 170 -5.74 15.65 -0.53
C SER A 170 -6.25 16.84 0.29
N GLY A 171 -7.57 16.96 0.39
CA GLY A 171 -8.22 17.94 1.25
C GLY A 171 -8.24 17.53 2.72
N HIS A 172 -8.04 16.24 3.03
CA HIS A 172 -8.19 15.70 4.38
C HIS A 172 -6.93 15.92 5.22
N LYS A 173 -7.09 16.29 6.50
CA LYS A 173 -5.96 16.68 7.37
C LYS A 173 -4.99 15.52 7.62
N THR A 174 -5.48 14.30 7.87
CA THR A 174 -4.60 13.14 8.15
C THR A 174 -3.83 12.73 6.90
N ASP A 175 -4.50 12.70 5.75
CA ASP A 175 -3.88 12.39 4.45
C ASP A 175 -2.76 13.39 4.10
N LYS A 176 -2.95 14.69 4.38
CA LYS A 176 -1.88 15.70 4.24
C LYS A 176 -0.66 15.38 5.12
N ALA A 177 -0.89 14.95 6.37
CA ALA A 177 0.19 14.55 7.26
C ALA A 177 0.91 13.29 6.76
N LEU A 178 0.19 12.35 6.15
CA LEU A 178 0.78 11.19 5.49
C LEU A 178 1.61 11.60 4.28
N TRP A 179 1.17 12.56 3.47
CA TRP A 179 1.99 13.12 2.40
C TRP A 179 3.27 13.77 2.93
N THR A 180 3.19 14.59 3.98
CA THR A 180 4.38 15.17 4.62
C THR A 180 5.35 14.09 5.11
N THR A 181 4.83 13.03 5.72
CA THR A 181 5.65 11.89 6.18
C THR A 181 6.31 11.19 4.98
N PHE A 182 5.53 10.89 3.94
CA PHE A 182 6.01 10.25 2.72
C PHE A 182 7.12 11.07 2.05
N LEU A 183 6.88 12.36 1.82
CA LEU A 183 7.83 13.28 1.23
C LEU A 183 9.13 13.31 2.03
N SER A 184 9.05 13.49 3.34
CA SER A 184 10.24 13.53 4.21
C SER A 184 11.03 12.22 4.12
N LYS A 185 10.37 11.08 4.25
CA LYS A 185 11.05 9.77 4.27
C LYS A 185 11.59 9.35 2.91
N TYR A 186 10.88 9.70 1.84
CA TYR A 186 11.38 9.50 0.49
C TYR A 186 12.65 10.31 0.26
N LEU A 187 12.67 11.60 0.60
CA LEU A 187 13.83 12.47 0.42
C LEU A 187 15.01 12.08 1.34
N ASP A 188 14.74 11.74 2.60
CA ASP A 188 15.76 11.25 3.54
C ASP A 188 16.45 9.99 2.98
N ALA A 189 15.66 9.01 2.50
CA ALA A 189 16.19 7.80 1.90
C ALA A 189 16.93 8.09 0.59
N SER A 190 16.40 8.96 -0.27
CA SER A 190 17.03 9.36 -1.52
C SER A 190 18.40 10.02 -1.32
N ALA A 191 18.57 10.83 -0.29
CA ALA A 191 19.84 11.50 0.02
C ALA A 191 20.97 10.51 0.37
N LEU A 192 20.63 9.27 0.78
CA LEU A 192 21.60 8.20 1.01
C LEU A 192 21.96 7.41 -0.28
N LEU A 193 21.20 7.63 -1.36
CA LEU A 193 21.27 6.80 -2.58
C LEU A 193 21.79 7.58 -3.79
N THR A 194 21.65 8.91 -3.81
CA THR A 194 22.08 9.76 -4.93
C THR A 194 22.35 11.19 -4.49
N ASP A 195 23.36 11.83 -5.09
CA ASP A 195 23.64 13.27 -4.93
C ASP A 195 22.90 14.14 -5.95
N SER A 196 22.06 13.55 -6.82
CA SER A 196 21.32 14.29 -7.84
C SER A 196 20.15 15.09 -7.27
N ASP A 197 19.68 16.10 -8.01
CA ASP A 197 18.48 16.88 -7.67
C ASP A 197 17.16 16.19 -8.06
N LEU A 198 17.24 15.07 -8.80
CA LEU A 198 16.08 14.34 -9.32
C LEU A 198 15.06 13.93 -8.25
N PRO A 199 15.43 13.49 -7.03
CA PRO A 199 14.46 13.17 -5.99
C PRO A 199 13.56 14.36 -5.61
N LYS A 200 14.15 15.55 -5.46
CA LYS A 200 13.42 16.77 -5.15
C LYS A 200 12.51 17.16 -6.32
N ARG A 201 13.03 17.12 -7.55
CA ARG A 201 12.27 17.42 -8.77
C ARG A 201 11.12 16.44 -8.99
N PHE A 202 11.28 15.18 -8.59
CA PHE A 202 10.22 14.18 -8.63
C PHE A 202 9.07 14.54 -7.70
N ILE A 203 9.37 14.89 -6.45
CA ILE A 203 8.35 15.34 -5.49
C ILE A 203 7.62 16.59 -6.01
N GLU A 204 8.36 17.61 -6.46
CA GLU A 204 7.77 18.84 -7.01
C GLU A 204 6.84 18.54 -8.20
N ALA A 205 7.26 17.68 -9.12
CA ALA A 205 6.46 17.28 -10.28
C ALA A 205 5.22 16.44 -9.89
N VAL A 206 5.33 15.60 -8.85
CA VAL A 206 4.18 14.86 -8.30
C VAL A 206 3.15 15.82 -7.68
N GLU A 207 3.59 16.82 -6.93
CA GLU A 207 2.71 17.85 -6.35
C GLU A 207 2.03 18.70 -7.43
N GLU A 208 2.77 19.12 -8.46
CA GLU A 208 2.24 19.85 -9.61
C GLU A 208 1.17 19.04 -10.36
N GLU A 209 1.45 17.77 -10.63
CA GLU A 209 0.50 16.86 -11.29
C GLU A 209 -0.76 16.65 -10.42
N GLY A 210 -0.62 16.57 -9.09
CA GLY A 210 -1.75 16.51 -8.17
C GLY A 210 -2.60 17.77 -8.22
N TYR A 211 -1.97 18.95 -8.19
CA TYR A 211 -2.68 20.22 -8.37
C TYR A 211 -3.43 20.28 -9.71
N ARG A 212 -2.78 19.86 -10.80
CA ARG A 212 -3.38 19.82 -12.14
C ARG A 212 -4.61 18.93 -12.19
N ARG A 213 -4.55 17.73 -11.60
CA ARG A 213 -5.67 16.78 -11.52
C ARG A 213 -6.85 17.31 -10.72
N ARG A 214 -6.58 18.03 -9.63
CA ARG A 214 -7.63 18.63 -8.80
C ARG A 214 -8.35 19.78 -9.52
N VAL A 215 -7.63 20.62 -10.24
CA VAL A 215 -8.19 21.81 -10.92
C VAL A 215 -8.83 21.48 -12.28
N LYS A 216 -8.31 20.47 -12.98
CA LYS A 216 -8.86 19.98 -14.24
C LYS A 216 -9.17 18.48 -14.13
N PRO A 217 -10.21 18.11 -13.37
CA PRO A 217 -10.63 16.72 -13.32
C PRO A 217 -10.96 16.24 -14.74
N SER A 218 -10.45 15.07 -15.12
CA SER A 218 -10.76 14.45 -16.40
C SER A 218 -12.28 14.39 -16.59
N LEU A 219 -12.79 14.79 -17.75
CA LEU A 219 -14.21 14.64 -18.12
C LEU A 219 -14.64 13.17 -18.27
N PHE A 220 -13.68 12.25 -18.22
CA PHE A 220 -13.87 10.81 -18.17
C PHE A 220 -13.18 10.27 -16.92
N GLY A 221 -13.97 10.06 -15.87
CA GLY A 221 -13.59 9.42 -14.62
C GLY A 221 -14.73 8.51 -14.18
#